data_AF-A0A536D0D3-F1
#
_entry.id   AF-A0A536D0D3-F1
#
_cell.length_a   1.000
_cell.length_b   1.000
_cell.length_c   1.000
_cell.angle_alpha   90.00
_cell.angle_beta   90.00
_cell.angle_gamma   90.00
#
_symmetry.space_group_name_H-M   'P 1'
#
loop_
_entity.id
_entity.type
_entity.pdbx_description
1 polymer ?
#
loop_
_entity_poly.entity_id
_entity_poly.type
_entity_poly.pdbx_seq_one_letter_code
_entity_poly.pdbx_strand_id
1 'polypeptide(L)'
;MSGPLLLLTMISGVYLLAVLEEWSATGRLSLSTPVVRGLAQLSRESLVPRKPDRLLFELAPALLLLAALLAAAVLPLAPGLMAVDLATGALFVN
;
A
#
# COMPACT_ATOMS: atom_id res chain seq x y z
N MET A 1 6.52 22.08 -2.92
CA MET A 1 6.44 20.62 -3.07
C MET A 1 4.98 20.22 -3.18
N SER A 2 4.58 19.67 -4.33
CA SER A 2 3.21 19.24 -4.60
C SER A 2 2.92 17.91 -3.89
N GLY A 3 2.69 17.95 -2.58
CA GLY A 3 2.16 16.81 -1.82
C GLY A 3 1.05 16.02 -2.53
N PRO A 4 0.05 16.67 -3.19
CA PRO A 4 -0.94 15.95 -3.98
C PRO A 4 -0.36 15.18 -5.16
N LEU A 5 0.68 15.68 -5.83
CA LEU A 5 1.32 14.97 -6.95
C LEU A 5 1.98 13.68 -6.46
N LEU A 6 2.65 13.71 -5.32
CA LEU A 6 3.29 12.53 -4.74
C LEU A 6 2.25 11.46 -4.39
N LEU A 7 1.14 11.86 -3.75
CA LEU A 7 0.04 10.94 -3.46
C LEU A 7 -0.56 10.34 -4.74
N LEU A 8 -0.78 11.16 -5.78
CA LEU A 8 -1.25 10.67 -7.08
C LEU A 8 -0.29 9.67 -7.70
N THR A 9 1.03 9.94 -7.67
CA THR A 9 2.03 9.00 -8.20
C THR A 9 2.03 7.68 -7.43
N MET A 10 1.94 7.73 -6.10
CA MET A 10 1.90 6.53 -5.27
C MET A 10 0.64 5.71 -5.50
N ILE A 11 -0.52 6.36 -5.48
CA ILE A 11 -1.81 5.70 -5.74
C ILE A 11 -1.82 5.09 -7.14
N SER A 12 -1.32 5.83 -8.14
CA SER A 12 -1.24 5.32 -9.52
C SER A 12 -0.33 4.11 -9.64
N GLY A 13 0.84 4.11 -8.98
CA GLY A 13 1.79 3.00 -8.99
C GLY A 13 1.22 1.75 -8.33
N VAL A 14 0.61 1.90 -7.14
CA VAL A 14 -0.05 0.78 -6.43
C VAL A 14 -1.20 0.21 -7.25
N TYR A 15 -1.99 1.07 -7.90
CA TYR A 15 -3.10 0.64 -8.74
C TYR A 15 -2.63 -0.12 -9.99
N LEU A 16 -1.60 0.39 -10.68
CA LEU A 16 -1.01 -0.29 -11.83
C LEU A 16 -0.41 -1.64 -11.44
N LEU A 17 0.22 -1.74 -10.27
CA LEU A 17 0.73 -3.00 -9.74
C LEU A 17 -0.42 -3.99 -9.51
N ALA A 18 -1.54 -3.55 -8.92
CA ALA A 18 -2.70 -4.42 -8.70
C ALA A 18 -3.33 -4.89 -10.02
N VAL A 19 -3.38 -4.04 -11.05
CA VAL A 19 -3.82 -4.44 -12.40
C VAL A 19 -2.86 -5.45 -13.02
N LEU A 20 -1.55 -5.24 -12.86
CA LEU A 20 -0.52 -6.14 -13.37
C LEU A 20 -0.60 -7.51 -12.70
N GLU A 21 -0.78 -7.55 -11.39
CA GLU A 21 -0.94 -8.78 -10.62
C GLU A 21 -2.17 -9.57 -11.10
N GLU A 22 -3.31 -8.90 -11.29
CA GLU A 22 -4.52 -9.54 -11.82
C GLU A 22 -4.30 -10.10 -13.24
N TRP A 23 -3.64 -9.33 -14.10
CA TRP A 23 -3.31 -9.78 -15.45
C TRP A 23 -2.36 -10.97 -15.42
N SER A 24 -1.35 -10.95 -14.56
CA SER A 24 -0.41 -12.07 -14.40
C SER A 24 -1.11 -13.33 -13.88
N ALA A 25 -2.08 -13.19 -12.98
CA ALA A 25 -2.80 -14.32 -12.39
C ALA A 25 -3.84 -14.93 -13.33
N THR A 26 -4.53 -14.10 -14.13
CA THR A 26 -5.70 -14.54 -14.93
C THR A 26 -5.46 -14.56 -16.43
N GLY A 27 -4.39 -13.94 -16.92
CA GLY A 27 -4.13 -13.69 -18.33
C GLY A 27 -5.06 -12.65 -18.97
N ARG A 28 -5.98 -12.04 -18.20
CA ARG A 28 -6.96 -11.07 -18.69
C ARG A 28 -6.66 -9.69 -18.12
N LEU A 29 -6.50 -8.71 -19.00
CA LEU A 29 -6.31 -7.32 -18.58
C LEU A 29 -7.66 -6.73 -18.16
N SER A 30 -7.79 -6.34 -16.89
CA SER A 30 -8.99 -5.70 -16.37
C SER A 30 -8.62 -4.58 -15.40
N LEU A 31 -9.07 -3.37 -15.70
CA LEU A 31 -8.87 -2.21 -14.85
C LEU A 31 -9.86 -2.18 -13.69
N SER A 32 -11.08 -2.68 -13.86
CA SER A 32 -12.11 -2.62 -12.81
C SER A 32 -11.93 -3.70 -11.74
N THR A 33 -11.29 -4.83 -12.08
CA THR A 33 -11.19 -5.99 -11.18
C THR A 33 -10.51 -5.67 -9.84
N PRO A 34 -9.39 -4.95 -9.77
CA PRO A 34 -8.77 -4.58 -8.49
C PRO A 34 -9.73 -3.83 -7.56
N VAL A 35 -10.51 -2.88 -8.10
CA VAL A 35 -11.49 -2.11 -7.32
C VAL A 35 -12.63 -3.00 -6.84
N VAL A 36 -13.19 -3.81 -7.73
CA VAL A 36 -14.31 -4.72 -7.39
C VAL A 36 -13.88 -5.73 -6.33
N ARG A 37 -12.69 -6.31 -6.43
CA ARG A 37 -12.16 -7.25 -5.43
C ARG A 37 -11.88 -6.56 -4.09
N GLY A 38 -11.33 -5.35 -4.12
CA GLY A 38 -11.13 -4.54 -2.92
C GLY A 38 -12.44 -4.23 -2.20
N LEU A 39 -13.48 -3.83 -2.94
CA LEU A 39 -14.82 -3.60 -2.38
C LEU A 39 -15.47 -4.89 -1.87
N ALA A 40 -15.30 -6.00 -2.60
CA ALA A 40 -15.82 -7.30 -2.18
C ALA A 40 -15.18 -7.78 -0.85
N GLN A 41 -13.95 -7.36 -0.55
CA GLN A 41 -13.30 -7.67 0.73
C GLN A 41 -14.03 -7.05 1.93
N LEU A 42 -14.69 -5.90 1.75
CA LEU A 42 -15.49 -5.26 2.80
C LEU A 42 -16.74 -6.07 3.17
N SER A 43 -17.18 -6.95 2.27
CA SER A 43 -18.34 -7.84 2.49
C SER A 43 -17.93 -9.18 3.13
N ARG A 44 -16.63 -9.42 3.35
CA ARG A 44 -16.16 -10.65 3.98
C ARG A 44 -16.39 -10.60 5.49
N GLU A 45 -16.63 -11.77 6.07
CA GLU A 45 -16.74 -11.91 7.52
C GLU A 45 -15.39 -11.65 8.20
N SER A 46 -15.44 -10.99 9.36
CA SER A 46 -14.25 -10.76 10.18
C SER A 46 -13.89 -12.04 10.94
N LEU A 47 -12.75 -12.63 10.60
CA LEU A 47 -12.21 -13.80 11.27
C LEU A 47 -11.18 -13.35 12.31
N VAL A 48 -11.55 -13.41 13.60
CA VAL A 48 -10.68 -13.02 14.72
C VAL A 48 -10.32 -14.24 15.56
N PRO A 49 -9.05 -14.39 15.98
CA PRO A 49 -8.63 -15.49 16.86
C PRO A 49 -9.37 -15.45 18.20
N ARG A 50 -9.70 -16.63 18.73
CA ARG A 50 -10.31 -16.77 20.07
C ARG A 50 -9.30 -16.60 21.24
N LYS A 51 -8.00 -16.63 20.93
CA LYS A 51 -6.89 -16.51 21.88
C LYS A 51 -6.60 -15.04 22.24
N PRO A 52 -5.81 -14.77 23.30
CA PRO A 52 -5.60 -13.42 23.83
C PRO A 52 -4.95 -12.41 22.86
N ASP A 53 -4.34 -12.86 21.76
CA ASP A 53 -3.56 -12.01 20.84
C ASP A 53 -4.41 -11.10 19.92
N ARG A 54 -5.65 -10.84 20.30
CA ARG A 54 -6.64 -10.09 19.52
C ARG A 54 -6.16 -8.67 19.16
N LEU A 55 -5.55 -7.96 20.11
CA LEU A 55 -5.06 -6.60 19.87
C LEU A 55 -3.96 -6.57 18.80
N LEU A 56 -2.99 -7.49 18.90
CA LEU A 56 -1.91 -7.57 17.90
C LEU A 56 -2.44 -8.01 16.55
N PHE A 57 -3.39 -8.95 16.52
CA PHE A 57 -4.01 -9.42 15.29
C PHE A 57 -4.79 -8.31 14.56
N GLU A 58 -5.58 -7.51 15.29
CA GLU A 58 -6.36 -6.41 14.72
C GLU A 58 -5.46 -5.23 14.30
N LEU A 59 -4.41 -4.93 15.05
CA LEU A 59 -3.49 -3.82 14.75
C LEU A 59 -2.44 -4.17 13.70
N ALA A 60 -2.06 -5.44 13.53
CA ALA A 60 -0.99 -5.84 12.62
C ALA A 60 -1.17 -5.33 11.18
N PRO A 61 -2.35 -5.46 10.53
CA PRO A 61 -2.55 -4.95 9.18
C PRO A 61 -2.39 -3.42 9.10
N ALA A 62 -2.92 -2.69 10.08
CA ALA A 62 -2.82 -1.22 10.11
C ALA A 62 -1.37 -0.76 10.36
N LEU A 63 -0.65 -1.41 11.27
CA LEU A 63 0.76 -1.13 11.54
C LEU A 63 1.64 -1.47 10.35
N LEU A 64 1.37 -2.57 9.64
CA LEU A 64 2.07 -2.92 8.41
C LEU A 64 1.86 -1.88 7.31
N LEU A 65 0.62 -1.43 7.11
CA LEU A 65 0.30 -0.36 6.15
C LEU A 65 1.00 0.95 6.53
N LEU A 66 0.99 1.30 7.81
CA LEU A 66 1.69 2.49 8.31
C LEU A 66 3.19 2.40 8.03
N ALA A 67 3.83 1.27 8.34
CA ALA A 67 5.25 1.06 8.07
C ALA A 67 5.58 1.18 6.58
N ALA A 68 4.76 0.59 5.70
CA ALA A 68 4.93 0.70 4.25
C ALA A 68 4.79 2.14 3.75
N LEU A 69 3.81 2.90 4.25
CA LEU A 69 3.62 4.31 3.88
C LEU A 69 4.78 5.18 4.37
N LEU A 70 5.27 4.95 5.59
CA LEU A 70 6.42 5.67 6.13
C LEU A 70 7.69 5.37 5.34
N ALA A 71 7.94 4.11 4.96
CA ALA A 71 9.05 3.76 4.10
C ALA A 71 8.95 4.46 2.73
N ALA A 72 7.76 4.45 2.12
CA ALA A 72 7.50 5.13 0.86
C ALA A 72 7.70 6.65 0.92
N ALA A 73 7.45 7.28 2.07
CA ALA A 73 7.61 8.73 2.24
C ALA A 73 9.06 9.21 2.04
N VAL A 74 10.03 8.34 2.31
CA VAL A 74 11.46 8.67 2.26
C VAL A 74 12.10 8.26 0.93
N LEU A 75 11.40 7.46 0.12
CA LEU A 75 11.91 7.00 -1.17
C LEU A 75 11.84 8.11 -2.23
N PRO A 76 12.98 8.45 -2.89
CA PRO A 76 12.98 9.42 -3.98
C PRO A 76 12.43 8.77 -5.26
N LEU A 77 11.26 9.21 -5.71
CA LEU A 77 10.63 8.70 -6.93
C LEU A 77 11.23 9.34 -8.19
N ALA A 78 11.60 10.62 -8.09
CA ALA A 78 12.29 11.39 -9.12
C ALA A 78 13.09 12.52 -8.44
N PRO A 79 14.04 13.19 -9.13
CA PRO A 79 14.74 14.34 -8.57
C PRO A 79 13.75 15.41 -8.09
N GLY A 80 13.77 15.71 -6.79
CA GLY A 80 12.84 16.67 -6.15
C GLY A 80 11.42 16.14 -5.88
N LEU A 81 11.14 14.86 -6.16
CA LEU A 81 9.86 14.20 -5.88
C LEU A 81 10.03 13.16 -4.76
N MET A 82 9.98 13.66 -3.53
CA MET A 82 9.99 12.86 -2.30
C MET A 82 9.12 13.55 -1.25
N ALA A 83 8.55 12.80 -0.31
CA ALA A 83 7.66 13.38 0.69
C ALA A 83 8.44 14.00 1.83
N VAL A 84 9.45 13.28 2.32
CA VAL A 84 10.34 13.73 3.39
C VAL A 84 11.78 13.52 2.96
N ASP A 85 12.53 14.62 2.84
CA ASP A 85 13.96 14.59 2.56
C ASP A 85 14.75 14.31 3.85
N LEU A 86 15.18 13.07 4.01
CA LEU A 86 16.01 12.62 5.12
C LEU A 86 17.41 12.31 4.59
N ALA A 87 18.41 12.99 5.15
CA ALA A 87 19.83 12.71 4.87
C ALA A 87 20.20 11.23 5.12
N THR A 88 19.50 10.58 6.04
CA THR A 88 19.67 9.16 6.41
C THR A 88 18.51 8.28 5.95
N GLY A 89 17.88 8.62 4.81
CA GLY A 89 16.69 7.89 4.35
C GLY A 89 16.92 6.40 4.08
N ALA A 90 18.11 6.03 3.59
CA ALA A 90 18.48 4.62 3.39
C ALA A 90 18.58 3.84 4.71
N LEU A 91 19.00 4.50 5.80
CA LEU A 91 19.05 3.88 7.13
C LEU A 91 17.64 3.68 7.72
N PHE A 92 16.69 4.56 7.38
CA PHE A 92 15.31 4.45 7.86
C PHE A 92 14.59 3.20 7.33
N VAL A 93 14.97 2.73 6.14
CA VAL A 93 14.33 1.59 5.45
C VAL A 93 15.02 0.24 5.74
N ASN A 94 16.21 0.26 6.35
CA ASN A 94 17.00 -0.93 6.69
C ASN A 94 16.59 -1.52 8.04
#